data_AF-A0A9P5EMD0-F1
#
_entry.id   AF-A0A9P5EMD0-F1
#
_cell.length_a   1.000
_cell.length_b   1.000
_cell.length_c   1.000
_cell.angle_alpha   90.00
_cell.angle_beta   90.00
_cell.angle_gamma   90.00
#
_symmetry.space_group_name_H-M   'P 1'
#
loop_
_entity.id
_entity.type
_entity.pdbx_description
1 polymer ?
#
loop_
_entity_poly.entity_id
_entity_poly.type
_entity_poly.pdbx_seq_one_letter_code
_entity_poly.pdbx_strand_id
1 'polypeptide(L)'
;MRVSMQMLSQRIARVSTIRGAAQAARRTPIVQQRSFFPPSFNDRSVLEEKYPEYPKLSEQEDPNMNGGYINPPFIKRQFRDPHGNWWDKQERRNFGEPVHEDHDLLGMFSPFEYTWTTTGRGLFQIGAFITAFLGVCGVVYLNYPDKPSYPREFPGGLDRELGGAGAVRARQAGDADP
;
A
#
# COMPACT_ATOMS: atom_id res chain seq x y z
N MET A 1 59.80 46.33 -33.79
CA MET A 1 59.65 45.92 -32.37
C MET A 1 59.13 44.49 -32.32
N ARG A 2 59.99 43.51 -32.00
CA ARG A 2 59.58 42.14 -31.65
C ARG A 2 59.84 41.99 -30.17
N VAL A 3 58.78 41.87 -29.37
CA VAL A 3 58.89 41.69 -27.92
C VAL A 3 58.93 40.20 -27.62
N SER A 4 59.98 39.81 -26.90
CA SER A 4 60.27 38.47 -26.41
C SER A 4 59.25 38.05 -25.34
N MET A 5 58.62 36.88 -25.49
CA MET A 5 57.82 36.25 -24.44
C MET A 5 58.75 35.47 -23.49
N GLN A 6 58.90 35.97 -22.26
CA GLN A 6 59.52 35.25 -21.15
C GLN A 6 58.65 34.05 -20.76
N MET A 7 59.19 32.84 -20.88
CA MET A 7 58.61 31.62 -20.33
C MET A 7 58.90 31.56 -18.82
N LEU A 8 57.86 31.71 -17.99
CA LEU A 8 57.93 31.44 -16.55
C LEU A 8 57.97 29.92 -16.32
N SER A 9 59.14 29.43 -15.91
CA SER A 9 59.34 28.04 -15.49
C SER A 9 58.64 27.80 -14.15
N GLN A 10 57.44 27.22 -14.17
CA GLN A 10 56.82 26.69 -12.96
C GLN A 10 57.32 25.26 -12.69
N ARG A 11 58.24 25.14 -11.74
CA ARG A 11 58.59 23.87 -11.13
C ARG A 11 57.43 23.40 -10.24
N ILE A 12 56.61 22.48 -10.75
CA ILE A 12 55.59 21.80 -9.95
C ILE A 12 56.28 20.68 -9.17
N ALA A 13 56.37 20.85 -7.85
CA ALA A 13 56.80 19.79 -6.94
C ALA A 13 55.77 18.65 -6.96
N ARG A 14 56.20 17.43 -7.34
CA ARG A 14 55.38 16.23 -7.21
C ARG A 14 55.35 15.81 -5.74
N VAL A 15 54.22 16.04 -5.08
CA VAL A 15 53.90 15.43 -3.78
C VAL A 15 53.45 14.00 -4.04
N SER A 16 54.28 13.02 -3.70
CA SER A 16 53.91 11.61 -3.70
C SER A 16 53.08 11.29 -2.45
N THR A 17 51.75 11.42 -2.54
CA THR A 17 50.87 10.81 -1.54
C THR A 17 50.71 9.32 -1.85
N ILE A 18 51.64 8.51 -1.33
CA ILE A 18 51.35 7.10 -1.06
C ILE A 18 50.35 7.11 0.10
N ARG A 19 49.05 7.18 -0.21
CA ARG A 19 48.01 6.71 0.71
C ARG A 19 47.64 5.33 0.26
N GLY A 20 47.99 4.37 1.11
CA GLY A 20 47.83 2.95 0.86
C GLY A 20 46.44 2.62 0.33
N ALA A 21 46.42 1.66 -0.60
CA ALA A 21 45.25 0.89 -0.90
C ALA A 21 44.76 0.22 0.39
N ALA A 22 43.95 0.92 1.17
CA ALA A 22 42.94 0.28 1.97
C ALA A 22 42.00 -0.36 0.96
N GLN A 23 42.31 -1.59 0.54
CA GLN A 23 41.27 -2.53 0.17
C GLN A 23 40.38 -2.63 1.40
N ALA A 24 39.40 -1.73 1.47
CA ALA A 24 38.24 -1.93 2.31
C ALA A 24 37.61 -3.20 1.76
N ALA A 25 37.99 -4.32 2.37
CA ALA A 25 37.29 -5.58 2.20
C ALA A 25 35.83 -5.24 2.49
N ARG A 26 35.04 -5.10 1.41
CA ARG A 26 33.60 -5.02 1.50
C ARG A 26 33.18 -6.38 2.04
N ARG A 27 33.22 -6.52 3.37
CA ARG A 27 32.62 -7.65 4.07
C ARG A 27 31.17 -7.58 3.64
N THR A 28 30.77 -8.52 2.79
CA THR A 28 29.36 -8.75 2.49
C THR A 28 28.66 -8.85 3.85
N PRO A 29 27.52 -8.15 4.05
CA PRO A 29 26.81 -8.27 5.30
C PRO A 29 26.56 -9.76 5.53
N ILE A 30 26.96 -10.25 6.70
CA ILE A 30 26.60 -11.59 7.15
C ILE A 30 25.09 -11.61 7.04
N VAL A 31 24.57 -12.38 6.08
CA VAL A 31 23.15 -12.60 5.92
C VAL A 31 22.73 -13.25 7.23
N GLN A 32 22.14 -12.45 8.11
CA GLN A 32 21.56 -12.91 9.36
C GLN A 32 20.51 -13.94 8.95
N GLN A 33 20.81 -15.24 9.06
CA GLN A 33 19.82 -16.29 8.89
C GLN A 33 18.72 -15.97 9.90
N ARG A 34 17.58 -15.51 9.40
CA ARG A 34 16.46 -14.97 10.20
C ARG A 34 15.71 -16.05 10.99
N SER A 35 16.24 -17.27 11.06
CA SER A 35 15.60 -18.42 11.68
C SER A 35 16.59 -19.19 12.57
N PHE A 36 16.31 -19.22 13.87
CA PHE A 36 17.02 -20.01 14.89
C PHE A 36 16.63 -21.51 14.86
N PHE A 37 16.29 -22.04 13.68
CA PHE A 37 15.98 -23.46 13.57
C PHE A 37 17.28 -24.27 13.45
N PRO A 38 17.41 -25.39 14.17
CA PRO A 38 18.57 -26.26 14.03
C PRO A 38 18.65 -26.81 12.59
N PRO A 39 19.85 -27.10 12.07
CA PRO A 39 20.05 -27.63 10.72
C PRO A 39 19.16 -28.85 10.41
N SER A 40 18.85 -29.68 11.41
CA SER A 40 17.93 -30.81 11.29
C SER A 40 16.49 -30.45 10.87
N PHE A 41 16.12 -29.18 10.82
CA PHE A 41 14.77 -28.72 10.49
C PHE A 41 14.70 -27.91 9.19
N ASN A 42 15.77 -27.20 8.84
CA ASN A 42 15.80 -26.24 7.74
C ASN A 42 16.95 -26.47 6.74
N ASP A 43 17.77 -27.51 6.94
CA ASP A 43 18.77 -27.87 5.96
C ASP A 43 18.10 -28.32 4.66
N ARG A 44 18.75 -28.02 3.53
CA ARG A 44 18.19 -28.21 2.20
C ARG A 44 17.85 -29.68 1.94
N SER A 45 18.71 -30.58 2.40
CA SER A 45 18.51 -32.04 2.32
C SER A 45 17.23 -32.48 3.05
N VAL A 46 17.01 -31.97 4.27
CA VAL A 46 15.82 -32.24 5.09
C VAL A 46 14.56 -31.66 4.44
N LEU A 47 14.66 -30.47 3.85
CA LEU A 47 13.54 -29.84 3.14
C LEU A 47 13.19 -30.60 1.85
N GLU A 48 14.18 -31.04 1.07
CA GLU A 48 13.98 -31.85 -0.13
C GLU A 48 13.42 -33.24 0.19
N GLU A 49 13.83 -33.86 1.31
CA GLU A 49 13.27 -35.13 1.79
C GLU A 49 11.82 -34.95 2.28
N LYS A 50 11.54 -33.91 3.06
CA LYS A 50 10.21 -33.67 3.64
C LYS A 50 9.21 -33.15 2.61
N TYR A 51 9.67 -32.36 1.65
CA TYR A 51 8.86 -31.70 0.62
C TYR A 51 9.44 -32.00 -0.76
N PRO A 52 9.32 -33.25 -1.24
CA PRO A 52 9.75 -33.60 -2.59
C PRO A 52 9.00 -32.75 -3.62
N GLU A 53 9.63 -32.51 -4.77
CA GLU A 53 9.02 -31.72 -5.84
C GLU A 53 7.76 -32.43 -6.36
N TYR A 54 6.63 -31.72 -6.39
CA TYR A 54 5.38 -32.27 -6.92
C TYR A 54 5.53 -32.61 -8.41
N PRO A 55 4.91 -33.71 -8.89
CA PRO A 55 4.88 -34.03 -10.31
C PRO A 55 4.29 -32.85 -11.09
N LYS A 56 5.03 -32.34 -12.08
CA LYS A 56 4.54 -31.31 -13.00
C LYS A 56 3.65 -32.01 -14.02
N LEU A 57 2.34 -31.83 -13.89
CA LEU A 57 1.35 -32.29 -14.86
C LEU A 57 1.40 -31.38 -16.09
N SER A 58 1.23 -31.96 -17.27
CA SER A 58 1.07 -31.17 -18.50
C SER A 58 -0.29 -30.44 -18.51
N GLU A 59 -0.42 -29.38 -19.31
CA GLU A 59 -1.69 -28.64 -19.48
C GLU A 59 -2.83 -29.55 -19.96
N GLN A 60 -2.51 -30.63 -20.68
CA GLN A 60 -3.48 -31.63 -21.11
C GLN A 60 -3.96 -32.53 -19.97
N GLU A 61 -3.11 -32.81 -18.98
CA GLU A 61 -3.44 -33.65 -17.83
C GLU A 61 -4.12 -32.86 -16.71
N ASP A 62 -3.74 -31.59 -16.54
CA ASP A 62 -4.27 -30.69 -15.51
C ASP A 62 -4.44 -29.25 -16.03
N PRO A 63 -5.47 -28.99 -16.84
CA PRO A 63 -5.70 -27.67 -17.44
C PRO A 63 -6.02 -26.58 -16.42
N ASN A 64 -6.52 -26.95 -15.23
CA ASN A 64 -6.86 -26.00 -14.17
C ASN A 64 -5.72 -25.85 -13.14
N MET A 65 -4.62 -26.58 -13.31
CA MET A 65 -3.49 -26.61 -12.37
C MET A 65 -3.91 -26.93 -10.92
N ASN A 66 -4.92 -27.79 -10.76
CA ASN A 66 -5.52 -28.07 -9.46
C ASN A 66 -5.19 -29.48 -8.92
N GLY A 67 -4.27 -30.20 -9.57
CA GLY A 67 -3.81 -31.52 -9.17
C GLY A 67 -4.88 -32.60 -9.29
N GLY A 68 -5.87 -32.43 -10.19
CA GLY A 68 -6.98 -33.36 -10.36
C GLY A 68 -8.04 -33.28 -9.26
N TYR A 69 -8.05 -32.20 -8.47
CA TYR A 69 -9.06 -31.96 -7.46
C TYR A 69 -10.44 -31.76 -8.10
N ILE A 70 -11.47 -32.37 -7.51
CA ILE A 70 -12.85 -32.21 -7.96
C ILE A 70 -13.32 -30.81 -7.58
N ASN A 71 -13.27 -29.88 -8.54
CA ASN A 71 -13.69 -28.51 -8.31
C ASN A 71 -15.20 -28.34 -8.64
N PRO A 72 -16.09 -28.20 -7.64
CA PRO A 72 -17.50 -27.89 -7.90
C PRO A 72 -17.67 -26.52 -8.58
N PRO A 73 -18.88 -26.16 -9.05
CA PRO A 73 -19.12 -24.85 -9.67
C PRO A 73 -18.82 -23.66 -8.75
N PHE A 74 -18.31 -22.57 -9.32
CA PHE A 74 -18.03 -21.30 -8.65
C PHE A 74 -19.32 -20.60 -8.22
N ILE A 75 -19.91 -21.04 -7.11
CA ILE A 75 -21.16 -20.50 -6.57
C ILE A 75 -20.97 -20.20 -5.09
N LYS A 76 -21.22 -18.94 -4.71
CA LYS A 76 -21.12 -18.50 -3.32
C LYS A 76 -22.17 -19.19 -2.45
N ARG A 77 -21.78 -19.63 -1.26
CA ARG A 77 -22.67 -20.31 -0.30
C ARG A 77 -23.84 -19.45 0.17
N GLN A 78 -23.70 -18.13 0.09
CA GLN A 78 -24.76 -17.16 0.34
C GLN A 78 -26.03 -17.42 -0.51
N PHE A 79 -25.87 -17.95 -1.73
CA PHE A 79 -26.99 -18.23 -2.64
C PHE A 79 -27.59 -19.62 -2.47
N ARG A 80 -27.02 -20.46 -1.62
CA ARG A 80 -27.63 -21.74 -1.26
C ARG A 80 -28.89 -21.50 -0.44
N ASP A 81 -29.83 -22.44 -0.50
CA ASP A 81 -31.09 -22.37 0.24
C ASP A 81 -30.83 -22.13 1.75
N PRO A 82 -31.26 -20.98 2.31
CA PRO A 82 -31.07 -20.68 3.73
C PRO A 82 -31.86 -21.60 4.65
N HIS A 83 -32.92 -22.25 4.16
CA HIS A 83 -33.78 -23.15 4.93
C HIS A 83 -33.46 -24.62 4.70
N GLY A 84 -32.44 -24.92 3.90
CA GLY A 84 -32.00 -26.28 3.62
C GLY A 84 -31.58 -27.03 4.89
N ASN A 85 -31.77 -28.36 4.90
CA ASN A 85 -31.36 -29.19 6.01
C ASN A 85 -29.85 -29.51 6.00
N TRP A 86 -29.02 -28.47 6.06
CA TRP A 86 -27.55 -28.58 6.08
C TRP A 86 -27.03 -29.21 7.37
N TRP A 87 -25.93 -29.97 7.28
CA TRP A 87 -25.17 -30.47 8.44
C TRP A 87 -24.51 -29.30 9.20
N ASP A 88 -23.80 -28.44 8.49
CA ASP A 88 -23.31 -27.15 8.99
C ASP A 88 -24.30 -26.05 8.59
N LYS A 89 -25.09 -25.59 9.56
CA LYS A 89 -26.12 -24.56 9.35
C LYS A 89 -25.52 -23.18 9.06
N GLN A 90 -24.34 -22.87 9.58
CA GLN A 90 -23.73 -21.56 9.45
C GLN A 90 -23.17 -21.37 8.05
N GLU A 91 -22.43 -22.36 7.57
CA GLU A 91 -21.83 -22.34 6.25
C GLU A 91 -22.76 -22.86 5.14
N ARG A 92 -23.91 -23.46 5.48
CA ARG A 92 -24.82 -24.14 4.53
C ARG A 92 -24.11 -25.26 3.75
N ARG A 93 -23.46 -26.16 4.50
CA ARG A 93 -22.61 -27.24 3.98
C ARG A 93 -23.03 -28.61 4.53
N ASN A 94 -23.00 -29.65 3.71
CA ASN A 94 -23.13 -31.04 4.13
C ASN A 94 -21.77 -31.69 4.41
N PHE A 95 -21.76 -32.70 5.28
CA PHE A 95 -20.55 -33.47 5.55
C PHE A 95 -20.11 -34.27 4.31
N GLY A 96 -18.83 -34.21 3.96
CA GLY A 96 -18.26 -34.95 2.83
C GLY A 96 -18.57 -34.37 1.43
N GLU A 97 -19.25 -33.23 1.32
CA GLU A 97 -19.42 -32.57 0.03
C GLU A 97 -18.09 -32.00 -0.49
N PRO A 98 -17.78 -32.09 -1.80
CA PRO A 98 -16.64 -31.39 -2.39
C PRO A 98 -16.74 -29.88 -2.17
N VAL A 99 -15.60 -29.25 -1.88
CA VAL A 99 -15.49 -27.82 -1.58
C VAL A 99 -14.79 -27.15 -2.76
N HIS A 100 -15.25 -26.00 -3.21
CA HIS A 100 -14.55 -25.26 -4.28
C HIS A 100 -13.14 -24.88 -3.82
N GLU A 101 -12.17 -24.85 -4.74
CA GLU A 101 -10.79 -24.45 -4.40
C GLU A 101 -10.74 -23.05 -3.75
N ASP A 102 -11.40 -22.07 -4.36
CA ASP A 102 -11.62 -20.71 -3.82
C ASP A 102 -12.73 -20.63 -2.76
N HIS A 103 -12.82 -21.60 -1.84
CA HIS A 103 -13.85 -21.59 -0.79
C HIS A 103 -13.69 -20.44 0.21
N ASP A 104 -12.49 -19.90 0.37
CA ASP A 104 -12.24 -18.68 1.14
C ASP A 104 -12.99 -17.47 0.56
N LEU A 105 -13.10 -17.38 -0.77
CA LEU A 105 -13.89 -16.37 -1.48
C LEU A 105 -15.38 -16.72 -1.54
N LEU A 106 -15.72 -18.00 -1.71
CA LEU A 106 -17.10 -18.47 -1.87
C LEU A 106 -17.82 -18.81 -0.56
N GLY A 107 -17.12 -18.75 0.58
CA GLY A 107 -17.63 -19.06 1.91
C GLY A 107 -18.71 -18.10 2.40
N MET A 108 -19.36 -18.44 3.51
CA MET A 108 -20.39 -17.57 4.09
C MET A 108 -19.79 -16.28 4.67
N PHE A 109 -18.57 -16.39 5.20
CA PHE A 109 -17.87 -15.28 5.86
C PHE A 109 -17.13 -14.33 4.92
N SER A 110 -17.16 -14.58 3.61
CA SER A 110 -16.62 -13.65 2.63
C SER A 110 -17.59 -12.48 2.37
N PRO A 111 -17.11 -11.34 1.83
CA PRO A 111 -17.93 -10.14 1.62
C PRO A 111 -19.25 -10.44 0.90
N PHE A 112 -20.37 -9.96 1.46
CA PHE A 112 -21.72 -10.25 0.97
C PHE A 112 -21.92 -9.79 -0.48
N GLU A 113 -22.53 -10.66 -1.30
CA GLU A 113 -22.80 -10.39 -2.70
C GLU A 113 -24.23 -9.87 -2.89
N TYR A 114 -24.37 -8.70 -3.50
CA TYR A 114 -25.67 -8.07 -3.73
C TYR A 114 -26.13 -8.29 -5.18
N THR A 115 -27.35 -8.82 -5.36
CA THR A 115 -27.90 -9.18 -6.68
C THR A 115 -28.95 -8.21 -7.22
N TRP A 116 -29.33 -7.19 -6.44
CA TRP A 116 -30.38 -6.24 -6.84
C TRP A 116 -29.92 -5.25 -7.93
N THR A 117 -28.61 -5.06 -8.11
CA THR A 117 -28.02 -4.19 -9.14
C THR A 117 -26.71 -4.77 -9.67
N THR A 118 -26.23 -4.25 -10.80
CA THR A 118 -24.91 -4.60 -11.33
C THR A 118 -23.84 -3.65 -10.81
N THR A 119 -22.58 -4.09 -10.75
CA THR A 119 -21.45 -3.30 -10.24
C THR A 119 -21.34 -1.93 -10.93
N GLY A 120 -21.46 -1.89 -12.26
CA GLY A 120 -21.39 -0.63 -13.01
C GLY A 120 -22.52 0.35 -12.66
N ARG A 121 -23.75 -0.14 -12.49
CA ARG A 121 -24.89 0.71 -12.08
C ARG A 121 -24.75 1.17 -10.63
N GLY A 122 -24.29 0.30 -9.73
CA GLY A 122 -24.05 0.66 -8.33
C GLY A 122 -23.00 1.77 -8.20
N LEU A 123 -21.88 1.63 -8.93
CA LEU A 123 -20.84 2.67 -8.97
C LEU A 123 -21.36 3.99 -9.55
N PHE A 124 -22.16 3.92 -10.62
CA PHE A 124 -22.79 5.12 -11.18
C PHE A 124 -23.72 5.82 -10.18
N GLN A 125 -24.57 5.08 -9.46
CA GLN A 125 -25.48 5.65 -8.46
C GLN A 125 -24.71 6.33 -7.31
N ILE A 126 -23.68 5.67 -6.77
CA ILE A 126 -22.85 6.24 -5.70
C ILE A 126 -22.09 7.47 -6.23
N GLY A 127 -21.50 7.39 -7.43
CA GLY A 127 -20.79 8.50 -8.04
C GLY A 127 -21.71 9.70 -8.32
N ALA A 128 -22.91 9.46 -8.82
CA ALA A 128 -23.93 10.48 -9.05
C ALA A 128 -24.34 11.16 -7.73
N PHE A 129 -24.55 10.38 -6.67
CA PHE A 129 -24.87 10.92 -5.34
C PHE A 129 -23.75 11.83 -4.81
N ILE A 130 -22.50 11.34 -4.82
CA ILE A 130 -21.34 12.12 -4.35
C ILE A 130 -21.18 13.39 -5.18
N THR A 131 -21.27 13.28 -6.50
CA THR A 131 -21.12 14.41 -7.41
C THR A 131 -22.21 15.45 -7.20
N ALA A 132 -23.47 15.03 -7.08
CA ALA A 132 -24.58 15.93 -6.83
C ALA A 132 -24.44 16.63 -5.46
N PHE A 133 -24.12 15.87 -4.41
CA PHE A 133 -23.95 16.42 -3.07
C PHE A 133 -22.80 17.43 -3.01
N LEU A 134 -21.60 17.04 -3.45
CA LEU A 134 -20.44 17.94 -3.47
C LEU A 134 -20.63 19.10 -4.45
N GLY A 135 -21.33 18.88 -5.57
CA GLY A 135 -21.71 19.93 -6.50
C GLY A 135 -22.54 21.00 -5.83
N VAL A 136 -23.59 20.61 -5.10
CA VAL A 136 -24.42 21.56 -4.32
C VAL A 136 -23.58 22.27 -3.26
N CYS A 137 -22.77 21.55 -2.48
CA CYS A 137 -21.87 22.17 -1.50
C CYS A 137 -20.92 23.19 -2.14
N GLY A 138 -20.35 22.88 -3.30
CA GLY A 138 -19.49 23.78 -4.05
C GLY A 138 -20.22 25.02 -4.55
N VAL A 139 -21.41 24.86 -5.11
CA VAL A 139 -22.26 25.99 -5.53
C VAL A 139 -22.60 26.88 -4.34
N VAL A 140 -23.01 26.29 -3.21
CA VAL A 140 -23.30 27.05 -1.99
C VAL A 140 -22.05 27.79 -1.52
N TYR A 141 -20.90 27.12 -1.44
CA TYR A 141 -19.64 27.74 -1.01
C TYR A 141 -19.26 28.97 -1.87
N LEU A 142 -19.41 28.87 -3.20
CA LEU A 142 -19.08 29.97 -4.11
C LEU A 142 -20.05 31.15 -4.04
N ASN A 143 -21.29 30.92 -3.61
CA ASN A 143 -22.33 31.94 -3.55
C ASN A 143 -22.67 32.40 -2.13
N TYR A 144 -22.05 31.81 -1.11
CA TYR A 144 -22.32 32.16 0.26
C TYR A 144 -21.73 33.54 0.56
N PRO A 145 -22.53 34.49 1.07
CA PRO A 145 -22.02 35.81 1.37
C PRO A 145 -20.98 35.73 2.48
N ASP A 146 -19.96 36.59 2.40
CA ASP A 146 -18.96 36.71 3.44
C ASP A 146 -19.61 37.08 4.78
N LYS A 147 -18.95 36.65 5.86
CA LYS A 147 -19.44 36.88 7.21
C LYS A 147 -19.54 38.40 7.46
N PRO A 148 -20.70 38.94 7.86
CA PRO A 148 -20.89 40.37 8.12
C PRO A 148 -20.30 40.79 9.49
N SER A 149 -19.09 40.34 9.79
CA SER A 149 -18.38 40.69 11.02
C SER A 149 -16.89 40.76 10.73
N TYR A 150 -16.24 41.80 11.25
CA TYR A 150 -14.79 41.84 11.25
C TYR A 150 -14.20 40.69 12.08
N PRO A 151 -13.08 40.07 11.64
CA PRO A 151 -12.35 39.11 12.45
C PRO A 151 -11.94 39.73 13.78
N ARG A 152 -11.95 38.93 14.84
CA ARG A 152 -11.58 39.39 16.18
C ARG A 152 -10.10 39.74 16.23
N GLU A 153 -9.80 40.94 16.71
CA GLU A 153 -8.44 41.41 16.95
C GLU A 153 -8.02 41.16 18.39
N PHE A 154 -6.72 40.92 18.56
CA PHE A 154 -6.10 40.73 19.86
C PHE A 154 -4.89 41.66 20.05
N PRO A 155 -4.66 42.20 21.26
CA PRO A 155 -3.50 43.03 21.54
C PRO A 155 -2.19 42.31 21.20
N GLY A 156 -1.35 42.92 20.37
CA GLY A 156 -0.06 42.35 19.94
C GLY A 156 -0.18 41.02 19.18
N GLY A 157 -1.36 40.68 18.63
CA GLY A 157 -1.60 39.45 17.89
C GLY A 157 -1.41 38.16 18.70
N LEU A 158 -1.39 38.25 20.04
CA LEU A 158 -1.03 37.14 20.94
C LEU A 158 0.31 36.49 20.56
N ASP A 159 1.26 37.26 20.00
CA ASP A 159 2.49 36.72 19.43
C ASP A 159 3.28 35.89 20.46
N ARG A 160 3.43 36.41 21.68
CA ARG A 160 4.12 35.69 22.76
C ARG A 160 3.37 34.43 23.20
N GLU A 161 2.05 34.50 23.28
CA GLU A 161 1.20 33.41 23.75
C GLU A 161 1.06 32.28 22.71
N LEU A 162 1.20 32.60 21.42
CA LEU A 162 1.09 31.65 20.30
C LEU A 162 2.43 31.03 19.86
N GLY A 163 3.52 31.31 20.58
CA GLY A 163 4.83 30.66 20.34
C GLY A 163 5.95 31.61 19.92
N GLY A 164 5.68 32.92 19.84
CA GLY A 164 6.67 33.96 19.57
C GLY A 164 7.21 33.95 18.15
N ALA A 165 8.42 34.49 17.98
CA ALA A 165 9.04 34.72 16.69
C ALA A 165 9.07 33.44 15.82
N GLY A 166 8.28 33.44 14.75
CA GLY A 166 8.16 32.34 13.79
C GLY A 166 6.82 31.59 13.82
N ALA A 167 5.97 31.84 14.82
CA ALA A 167 4.60 31.32 14.87
C ALA A 167 3.62 32.22 14.10
N VAL A 168 2.52 31.64 13.61
CA VAL A 168 1.43 32.41 13.00
C VAL A 168 0.66 33.14 14.10
N ARG A 169 0.83 34.46 14.17
CA ARG A 169 0.12 35.31 15.13
C ARG A 169 -1.36 35.47 14.77
N ALA A 170 -2.18 35.81 15.76
CA ALA A 170 -3.54 36.26 15.54
C ALA A 170 -3.57 37.69 14.96
N ARG A 171 -4.73 38.10 14.43
CA ARG A 171 -4.92 39.48 13.95
C ARG A 171 -4.81 40.49 15.09
N GLN A 172 -4.26 41.65 14.77
CA GLN A 172 -4.14 42.79 15.68
C GLN A 172 -4.64 44.08 15.00
N ALA A 173 -4.94 45.09 15.81
CA ALA A 173 -5.35 46.39 15.32
C ALA A 173 -4.28 47.00 14.39
N GLY A 174 -4.73 47.50 13.23
CA GLY A 174 -3.86 48.08 12.20
C GLY A 174 -3.35 47.08 11.16
N ASP A 175 -3.71 45.80 11.26
CA ASP A 175 -3.55 44.86 10.13
C ASP A 175 -4.45 45.27 8.96
N ALA A 176 -4.02 44.97 7.73
CA ALA A 176 -4.84 45.21 6.54
C ALA A 176 -6.16 44.43 6.65
N ASP A 177 -7.25 45.07 6.21
CA ASP A 177 -8.58 44.48 6.17
C ASP A 177 -8.59 43.18 5.35
N PRO A 178 -9.43 42.19 5.73
CA PRO A 178 -9.49 40.88 5.08
C PRO A 178 -10.14 40.94 3.70
#